data_AF-A0A8C0ZHC7-F1
#
_entry.id   AF-A0A8C0ZHC7-F1
#
_cell.length_a   1.000
_cell.length_b   1.000
_cell.length_c   1.000
_cell.angle_alpha   90.00
_cell.angle_beta   90.00
_cell.angle_gamma   90.00
#
_symmetry.space_group_name_H-M   'P 1'
#
loop_
_entity.id
_entity.type
_entity.pdbx_description
1 polymer ?
#
loop_
_entity_poly.entity_id
_entity_poly.type
_entity_poly.pdbx_seq_one_letter_code
_entity_poly.pdbx_strand_id
1 'polypeptide(L)'
;QDSPKKPVVAPKSPSVVLCFGFPLSIFFIVINEFCERFSYYGMKAVLTLYFTRFLLWGDNFATAIYHAFVALCYLTPILGAIIADSWLGKFK
;
A
#
# COMPACT_ATOMS: atom_id res chain seq x y z
N GLN A 1 8.72 -60.31 9.10
CA GLN A 1 8.86 -59.07 8.32
C GLN A 1 8.10 -58.00 9.06
N ASP A 2 8.76 -57.37 10.03
CA ASP A 2 8.18 -56.26 10.77
C ASP A 2 8.69 -54.97 10.14
N SER A 3 7.82 -54.27 9.43
CA SER A 3 8.17 -53.03 8.75
C SER A 3 8.28 -51.90 9.78
N PRO A 4 9.38 -51.15 9.83
CA PRO A 4 9.53 -50.07 10.80
C PRO A 4 8.49 -48.97 10.54
N LYS A 5 7.58 -48.75 11.50
CA LYS A 5 6.64 -47.63 11.50
C LYS A 5 7.42 -46.31 11.45
N LYS A 6 7.29 -45.57 10.34
CA LYS A 6 7.83 -44.21 10.24
C LYS A 6 7.14 -43.31 11.28
N PRO A 7 7.88 -42.49 12.03
CA PRO A 7 7.29 -41.54 12.97
C PRO A 7 6.49 -40.48 12.22
N VAL A 8 5.23 -40.28 12.63
CA VAL A 8 4.35 -39.24 12.11
C VAL A 8 4.85 -37.90 12.65
N VAL A 9 5.45 -37.08 11.77
CA VAL A 9 5.91 -35.73 12.11
C VAL A 9 4.67 -34.84 12.32
N ALA A 10 4.44 -34.40 13.55
CA ALA A 10 3.34 -33.47 13.87
C ALA A 10 3.56 -32.11 13.18
N PRO A 11 2.49 -31.45 12.69
CA PRO A 11 2.61 -30.12 12.10
C PRO A 11 3.09 -29.12 13.16
N LYS A 12 4.22 -28.45 12.91
CA LYS A 12 4.67 -27.31 13.72
C LYS A 12 3.61 -26.20 13.59
N SER A 13 2.83 -26.01 14.65
CA SER A 13 1.94 -24.85 14.77
C SER A 13 2.77 -23.58 14.60
N PRO A 14 2.38 -22.64 13.72
CA PRO A 14 3.13 -21.40 13.55
C PRO A 14 3.16 -20.69 14.90
N SER A 15 4.36 -20.47 15.43
CA SER A 15 4.55 -19.68 16.64
C SER A 15 4.13 -18.24 16.33
N VAL A 16 2.88 -17.91 16.62
CA VAL A 16 2.36 -16.55 16.49
C VAL A 16 3.15 -15.71 17.48
N VAL A 17 4.07 -14.89 16.97
CA VAL A 17 4.81 -13.95 17.80
C VAL A 17 3.80 -12.99 18.41
N LEU A 18 3.65 -13.03 19.73
CA LEU A 18 2.68 -12.23 20.46
C LEU A 18 3.41 -11.00 21.01
N CYS A 19 3.09 -9.82 20.49
CA CYS A 19 3.61 -8.57 21.05
C CYS A 19 2.47 -7.88 21.79
N PHE A 20 2.69 -7.45 23.03
CA PHE A 20 1.66 -6.83 23.90
C PHE A 20 0.40 -7.67 24.14
N GLY A 21 0.49 -9.00 24.10
CA GLY A 21 -0.68 -9.87 24.33
C GLY A 21 -1.59 -10.05 23.11
N PHE A 22 -1.27 -9.43 21.97
CA PHE A 22 -1.99 -9.57 20.71
C PHE A 22 -1.09 -10.19 19.62
N PRO A 23 -1.67 -10.90 18.63
CA PRO A 23 -0.92 -11.40 17.48
C PRO A 23 -0.17 -10.25 16.77
N LEU A 24 1.10 -10.46 16.40
CA LEU A 24 1.91 -9.47 15.68
C LEU A 24 1.19 -8.88 14.46
N SER A 25 0.36 -9.69 13.79
CA SER A 25 -0.43 -9.30 12.63
C SER A 25 -1.33 -8.09 12.89
N ILE A 26 -1.94 -7.96 14.07
CA ILE A 26 -2.81 -6.81 14.38
C ILE A 26 -1.98 -5.52 14.43
N PHE A 27 -0.78 -5.57 15.00
CA PHE A 27 0.10 -4.39 15.05
C PHE A 27 0.48 -3.92 13.65
N PHE A 28 0.81 -4.84 12.75
CA PHE A 28 1.07 -4.52 11.34
C PHE A 28 -0.16 -3.91 10.65
N ILE A 29 -1.35 -4.47 10.88
CA ILE A 29 -2.59 -3.95 10.30
C ILE A 29 -2.86 -2.51 10.78
N VAL A 30 -2.71 -2.24 12.07
CA VAL A 30 -2.97 -0.90 12.65
C VAL A 30 -1.97 0.13 12.13
N ILE A 31 -0.68 -0.21 12.06
CA ILE A 31 0.33 0.68 11.47
C ILE A 31 0.05 0.91 9.99
N ASN A 32 -0.37 -0.11 9.25
CA ASN A 32 -0.73 0.02 7.84
C ASN A 32 -1.91 1.00 7.67
N GLU A 33 -3.00 0.82 8.41
CA GLU A 33 -4.15 1.74 8.41
C GLU A 33 -3.76 3.17 8.81
N PHE A 34 -2.89 3.33 9.80
CA PHE A 34 -2.39 4.64 10.19
C PHE A 34 -1.56 5.28 9.07
N CYS A 35 -0.68 4.51 8.43
CA CYS A 35 0.14 4.97 7.31
C CYS A 35 -0.71 5.37 6.11
N GLU A 36 -1.77 4.60 5.80
CA GLU A 36 -2.72 4.91 4.74
C GLU A 36 -3.49 6.20 5.03
N ARG A 37 -3.99 6.38 6.26
CA ARG A 37 -4.65 7.63 6.65
C ARG A 37 -3.71 8.83 6.66
N PHE A 38 -2.50 8.65 7.17
CA PHE A 38 -1.48 9.70 7.15
C PHE A 38 -1.14 10.11 5.72
N SER A 39 -0.91 9.15 4.83
CA SER A 39 -0.59 9.43 3.42
C SER A 39 -1.77 10.08 2.69
N TYR A 40 -3.01 9.63 2.95
CA TYR A 40 -4.20 10.19 2.32
C TYR A 40 -4.44 11.65 2.72
N TYR A 41 -4.45 11.95 4.03
CA TYR A 41 -4.66 13.32 4.50
C TYR A 41 -3.43 14.20 4.24
N GLY A 42 -2.22 13.64 4.37
CA GLY A 42 -0.96 14.32 4.11
C GLY A 42 -0.81 14.76 2.66
N MET A 43 -1.10 13.88 1.70
CA MET A 43 -1.10 14.22 0.27
C MET A 43 -2.08 15.38 -0.01
N LYS A 44 -3.29 15.32 0.54
CA LYS A 44 -4.28 16.42 0.44
C LYS A 44 -3.74 17.74 0.99
N ALA A 45 -3.17 17.69 2.18
CA ALA A 45 -2.70 18.88 2.89
C ALA A 45 -1.47 19.50 2.22
N VAL A 46 -0.44 18.70 1.93
CA VAL A 46 0.81 19.15 1.31
C VAL A 46 0.55 19.72 -0.08
N LEU A 47 -0.29 19.06 -0.88
CA LEU A 47 -0.60 19.51 -2.24
C LEU A 47 -1.34 20.85 -2.24
N THR A 48 -2.35 21.00 -1.38
CA THR A 48 -3.10 22.26 -1.23
C THR A 48 -2.18 23.37 -0.72
N LEU A 49 -1.38 23.10 0.31
CA LEU A 49 -0.42 24.08 0.85
C LEU A 49 0.64 24.46 -0.18
N TYR A 50 1.09 23.54 -1.02
CA TYR A 50 2.07 23.84 -2.06
C TYR A 50 1.51 24.83 -3.08
N PHE A 51 0.29 24.62 -3.56
CA PHE A 51 -0.35 25.55 -4.51
C PHE A 51 -0.62 26.93 -3.91
N THR A 52 -1.11 27.00 -2.68
CA THR A 52 -1.46 28.27 -2.05
C THR A 52 -0.24 29.03 -1.52
N ARG A 53 0.76 28.34 -0.94
CA ARG A 53 1.90 28.99 -0.26
C ARG A 53 3.11 29.23 -1.15
N PHE A 54 3.41 28.32 -2.09
CA PHE A 54 4.59 28.45 -2.95
C PHE A 54 4.25 29.03 -4.33
N LEU A 55 3.12 28.64 -4.91
CA LEU A 55 2.72 29.10 -6.25
C LEU A 55 1.80 30.32 -6.24
N LEU A 56 1.26 30.69 -5.06
CA LEU A 56 0.34 31.83 -4.87
C LEU A 56 -0.82 31.83 -5.88
N TRP A 57 -1.26 30.65 -6.30
CA TRP A 57 -2.36 30.54 -7.25
C TRP A 57 -3.70 30.80 -6.58
N GLY A 58 -4.61 31.44 -7.31
CA GLY A 58 -5.98 31.65 -6.86
C GLY A 58 -6.71 30.32 -6.66
N ASP A 59 -7.62 30.29 -5.69
CA ASP A 59 -8.27 29.07 -5.19
C ASP A 59 -8.90 28.19 -6.28
N ASN A 60 -9.48 28.83 -7.32
CA ASN A 60 -10.07 28.12 -8.45
C ASN A 60 -9.03 27.31 -9.25
N PHE A 61 -7.85 27.88 -9.49
CA PHE A 61 -6.80 27.22 -10.26
C PHE A 61 -6.11 26.13 -9.43
N ALA A 62 -5.85 26.40 -8.15
CA ALA A 62 -5.30 25.41 -7.22
C ALA A 62 -6.21 24.16 -7.11
N THR A 63 -7.53 24.37 -7.05
CA THR A 63 -8.52 23.27 -7.01
C THR A 63 -8.52 22.47 -8.32
N ALA A 64 -8.45 23.13 -9.47
CA ALA A 64 -8.40 22.44 -10.77
C ALA A 64 -7.15 21.53 -10.89
N ILE A 65 -5.98 22.02 -10.49
CA ILE A 65 -4.75 21.23 -10.51
C ILE A 65 -4.79 20.12 -9.46
N TYR A 66 -5.37 20.36 -8.28
CA TYR A 66 -5.58 19.31 -7.28
C TYR A 66 -6.39 18.14 -7.86
N HIS A 67 -7.49 18.42 -8.56
CA HIS A 67 -8.28 17.38 -9.22
C HIS A 67 -7.54 16.71 -10.37
N ALA A 68 -6.77 17.46 -11.16
CA ALA A 68 -5.94 16.90 -12.22
C ALA A 68 -4.87 15.94 -11.67
N PHE A 69 -4.23 16.29 -10.56
CA PHE A 69 -3.26 15.44 -9.88
C PHE A 69 -3.91 14.15 -9.37
N VAL A 70 -5.07 14.25 -8.71
CA VAL A 70 -5.82 13.07 -8.26
C VAL A 70 -6.21 12.19 -9.44
N ALA A 71 -6.71 12.75 -10.54
CA ALA A 71 -7.04 12.02 -11.75
C ALA A 71 -5.81 11.32 -12.36
N LEU A 72 -4.65 11.97 -12.38
CA LEU A 72 -3.39 11.36 -12.79
C LEU A 72 -2.98 10.21 -11.87
N CYS A 73 -3.06 10.37 -10.55
CA CYS A 73 -2.79 9.29 -9.60
C CYS A 73 -3.68 8.07 -9.82
N TYR A 74 -4.95 8.26 -10.23
CA TYR A 74 -5.84 7.15 -10.62
C TYR A 74 -5.49 6.55 -11.99
N LEU A 75 -5.01 7.37 -12.94
CA LEU A 75 -4.57 6.90 -14.26
C LEU A 75 -3.23 6.18 -14.23
N THR A 76 -2.29 6.58 -13.37
CA THR A 76 -0.95 6.01 -13.26
C THR A 76 -0.94 4.49 -13.09
N PRO A 77 -1.70 3.87 -12.17
CA PRO A 77 -1.73 2.41 -12.04
C PRO A 77 -2.38 1.73 -13.25
N ILE A 78 -3.35 2.36 -13.93
CA ILE A 78 -3.94 1.83 -15.16
C ILE A 78 -2.92 1.83 -16.30
N LEU A 79 -2.24 2.96 -16.51
CA LEU A 79 -1.15 3.07 -17.48
C LEU A 79 0.00 2.12 -17.14
N GLY A 80 0.35 2.03 -15.86
CA GLY A 80 1.38 1.12 -15.35
C GLY A 80 1.04 -0.34 -15.60
N ALA A 81 -0.22 -0.74 -15.40
CA ALA A 81 -0.68 -2.09 -15.73
C ALA A 81 -0.58 -2.39 -17.22
N ILE A 82 -1.05 -1.47 -18.09
CA ILE A 82 -0.97 -1.63 -19.55
C ILE A 82 0.49 -1.75 -20.01
N ILE A 83 1.39 -0.93 -19.45
CA ILE A 83 2.83 -0.97 -19.76
C ILE A 83 3.45 -2.27 -19.25
N ALA A 84 3.12 -2.70 -18.02
CA ALA A 84 3.61 -3.97 -17.47
C ALA A 84 3.14 -5.16 -18.32
N ASP A 85 1.88 -5.19 -18.73
CA ASP A 85 1.35 -6.26 -19.60
C ASP A 85 2.01 -6.25 -20.99
N SER A 86 2.31 -5.06 -21.53
CA SER A 86 2.95 -4.91 -22.84
C SER A 86 4.46 -5.18 -22.83
N TRP A 87 5.15 -4.93 -21.71
CA TRP A 87 6.61 -4.98 -21.62
C TRP A 87 7.15 -6.18 -20.81
N LEU A 88 6.48 -6.59 -19.73
CA LEU A 88 6.86 -7.73 -18.88
C LEU A 88 6.24 -9.07 -19.34
N GLY A 89 5.15 -9.06 -20.12
CA GLY A 89 4.57 -10.26 -20.72
C GLY A 89 5.42 -10.93 -21.82
N LYS A 90 6.55 -10.31 -22.20
CA LYS A 90 7.51 -10.84 -23.19
C LYS A 90 8.75 -11.51 -22.60
N PHE A 91 8.86 -11.64 -21.27
CA PHE A 91 9.89 -12.48 -20.67
C PHE A 91 9.33 -13.89 -20.44
N LYS A 92 9.80 -14.80 -21.30
CA LYS A 92 9.66 -16.26 -21.19
C LYS A 92 10.25 -16.78 -19.89
#